data_AF-A0A940ACV2-F1
#
_entry.id   AF-A0A940ACV2-F1
#
_cell.length_a   1.000
_cell.length_b   1.000
_cell.length_c   1.000
_cell.angle_alpha   90.00
_cell.angle_beta   90.00
_cell.angle_gamma   90.00
#
_symmetry.space_group_name_H-M   'P 1'
#
loop_
_entity.id
_entity.type
_entity.pdbx_description
1 polymer ?
#
loop_
_entity_poly.entity_id
_entity_poly.type
_entity_poly.pdbx_seq_one_letter_code
_entity_poly.pdbx_strand_id
1 'polypeptide(L)'
;MPDNKTHSALTRAALQLQTTDTGDNTELIRDYCSWPDYYFSDRWKELEPYMFFLDGVQFHYPPDTPYSELYRYWKHDEKGFHRSRPFVNENFRHVTSGFAFYIERIIRNFRKNEMEEGKKYLGCLLHMLEDSTFGLHALEGAGGTDAFALDRMMDDSNQASAILAGLKYREDFPELHYIPRSLGNTPGEMVMKLYSAYCAASSDSRKCGFRFIMNTLENRPENNPEQETGMYANAVKLCADVIHTVFQLAGGEKNALPEPCRLNELEPYEFPLGGFGAYRFRSFIRNSALDRENNRIPLDLDCGRFEYGISFGSHYEGILRYWIAPNTFREFR
;
A
#
# COMPACT_ATOMS: atom_id res chain seq x y z
N MET A 1 15.99 0.81 3.79
CA MET A 1 15.53 1.58 2.63
C MET A 1 16.14 0.90 1.43
N PRO A 2 15.34 0.54 0.42
CA PRO A 2 15.87 0.08 -0.86
C PRO A 2 16.93 1.07 -1.34
N ASP A 3 18.08 0.57 -1.78
CA ASP A 3 19.05 1.44 -2.45
C ASP A 3 18.65 1.64 -3.92
N ASN A 4 19.30 2.58 -4.61
CA ASN A 4 19.00 2.86 -6.02
C ASN A 4 19.09 1.61 -6.90
N LYS A 5 20.02 0.68 -6.59
CA LYS A 5 20.13 -0.59 -7.31
C LYS A 5 18.91 -1.47 -7.08
N THR A 6 18.37 -1.48 -5.87
CA THR A 6 17.17 -2.21 -5.51
C THR A 6 15.95 -1.62 -6.23
N HIS A 7 15.77 -0.29 -6.23
CA HIS A 7 14.72 0.38 -7.02
C HIS A 7 14.81 0.02 -8.51
N SER A 8 16.00 0.15 -9.11
CA SER A 8 16.22 -0.22 -10.51
C SER A 8 15.84 -1.68 -10.80
N ALA A 9 16.19 -2.60 -9.90
CA ALA A 9 15.92 -4.02 -10.07
C ALA A 9 14.43 -4.37 -9.92
N LEU A 10 13.74 -3.77 -8.95
CA LEU A 10 12.30 -3.92 -8.74
C LEU A 10 11.51 -3.36 -9.93
N THR A 11 11.85 -2.14 -10.37
CA THR A 11 11.25 -1.52 -11.56
C THR A 11 11.47 -2.38 -12.81
N ARG A 12 12.68 -2.91 -13.02
CA ARG A 12 12.96 -3.82 -14.14
C ARG A 12 12.11 -5.09 -14.09
N ALA A 13 12.01 -5.71 -12.92
CA ALA A 13 11.19 -6.92 -12.74
C ALA A 13 9.70 -6.64 -13.02
N ALA A 14 9.18 -5.50 -12.58
CA ALA A 14 7.79 -5.11 -12.86
C ALA A 14 7.52 -4.87 -14.36
N LEU A 15 8.51 -4.33 -15.08
CA LEU A 15 8.44 -4.15 -16.53
C LEU A 15 8.49 -5.46 -17.30
N GLN A 16 9.22 -6.47 -16.80
CA GLN A 16 9.28 -7.81 -17.41
C GLN A 16 7.93 -8.55 -17.37
N LEU A 17 7.04 -8.18 -16.44
CA LEU A 17 5.69 -8.75 -16.35
C LEU A 17 4.70 -8.13 -17.34
N GLN A 18 5.06 -7.06 -18.04
CA GLN A 18 4.16 -6.38 -18.95
C GLN A 18 3.97 -7.19 -20.24
N THR A 19 2.71 -7.36 -20.64
CA THR A 19 2.34 -8.05 -21.89
C THR A 19 2.21 -7.10 -23.07
N THR A 20 2.29 -5.78 -22.83
CA THR A 20 2.19 -4.72 -23.82
C THR A 20 3.51 -3.99 -23.97
N ASP A 21 3.77 -3.44 -25.15
CA ASP A 21 4.94 -2.59 -25.37
C ASP A 21 4.84 -1.30 -24.54
N THR A 22 5.91 -0.99 -23.81
CA THR A 22 6.04 0.20 -22.97
C THR A 22 7.14 1.16 -23.45
N GLY A 23 7.71 0.87 -24.63
CA GLY A 23 8.80 1.62 -25.25
C GLY A 23 10.14 1.46 -24.50
N ASP A 24 11.06 2.40 -24.74
CA ASP A 24 12.37 2.38 -24.09
C ASP A 24 12.28 2.74 -22.59
N ASN A 25 12.56 1.80 -21.71
CA ASN A 25 12.49 2.01 -20.26
C ASN A 25 13.86 2.20 -19.60
N THR A 26 14.91 2.44 -20.38
CA THR A 26 16.29 2.53 -19.88
C THR A 26 16.43 3.58 -18.79
N GLU A 27 15.93 4.80 -19.01
CA GLU A 27 16.02 5.90 -18.03
C GLU A 27 15.08 5.72 -16.84
N LEU A 28 13.90 5.12 -17.06
CA LEU A 28 12.97 4.75 -15.99
C LEU A 28 13.64 3.81 -14.98
N ILE A 29 14.32 2.77 -15.48
CA ILE A 29 15.05 1.78 -14.68
C ILE A 29 16.29 2.40 -14.04
N ARG A 30 17.03 3.25 -14.76
CA ARG A 30 18.34 3.72 -14.34
C ARG A 30 18.29 4.91 -13.38
N ASP A 31 17.37 5.84 -13.57
CA ASP A 31 17.37 7.14 -12.89
C ASP A 31 16.00 7.50 -12.30
N TYR A 32 14.92 7.47 -13.08
CA TYR A 32 13.64 8.07 -12.67
C TYR A 32 13.01 7.40 -11.44
N CYS A 33 13.21 6.09 -11.26
CA CYS A 33 12.76 5.35 -10.08
C CYS A 33 13.54 5.68 -8.79
N SER A 34 14.59 6.52 -8.85
CA SER A 34 15.36 6.97 -7.68
C SER A 34 15.21 8.48 -7.42
N TRP A 35 14.42 9.18 -8.21
CA TRP A 35 14.27 10.64 -8.11
C TRP A 35 13.77 11.13 -6.74
N PRO A 36 12.81 10.48 -6.05
CA PRO A 36 12.37 10.96 -4.76
C PRO A 36 13.50 11.05 -3.71
N ASP A 37 14.44 10.11 -3.72
CA ASP A 37 15.62 10.13 -2.83
C ASP A 37 16.62 11.24 -3.18
N TYR A 38 16.76 11.56 -4.46
CA TYR A 38 17.65 12.63 -4.91
C TYR A 38 17.09 14.04 -4.68
N TYR A 39 15.83 14.16 -4.26
CA TYR A 39 15.24 15.49 -4.02
C TYR A 39 15.97 16.26 -2.92
N PHE A 40 16.55 15.59 -1.92
CA PHE A 40 17.37 16.25 -0.89
C PHE A 40 18.85 16.40 -1.26
N SER A 41 19.19 16.28 -2.54
CA SER A 41 20.53 16.52 -3.08
C SER A 41 20.63 17.88 -3.80
N ASP A 42 21.76 18.12 -4.44
CA ASP A 42 21.98 19.20 -5.40
C ASP A 42 20.99 19.22 -6.59
N ARG A 43 20.27 18.12 -6.86
CA ARG A 43 19.28 18.00 -7.95
C ARG A 43 17.89 18.56 -7.60
N TRP A 44 17.67 19.06 -6.38
CA TRP A 44 16.33 19.42 -5.91
C TRP A 44 15.52 20.33 -6.86
N LYS A 45 16.16 21.31 -7.52
CA LYS A 45 15.50 22.22 -8.48
C LYS A 45 15.03 21.55 -9.76
N GLU A 46 15.79 20.57 -10.23
CA GLU A 46 15.45 19.77 -11.42
C GLU A 46 14.24 18.87 -11.12
N LEU A 47 14.22 18.33 -9.89
CA LEU A 47 13.28 17.30 -9.46
C LEU A 47 11.98 17.87 -8.88
N GLU A 48 11.99 19.12 -8.39
CA GLU A 48 10.84 19.81 -7.79
C GLU A 48 9.53 19.67 -8.58
N PRO A 49 9.49 19.80 -9.92
CA PRO A 49 8.24 19.64 -10.69
C PRO A 49 7.60 18.25 -10.61
N TYR A 50 8.40 17.22 -10.29
CA TYR A 50 7.98 15.82 -10.23
C TYR A 50 7.68 15.35 -8.81
N MET A 51 8.00 16.16 -7.80
CA MET A 51 7.75 15.81 -6.41
C MET A 51 6.34 16.23 -6.00
N PHE A 52 5.66 15.35 -5.27
CA PHE A 52 4.41 15.66 -4.62
C PHE A 52 4.63 15.85 -3.11
N PHE A 53 4.08 16.95 -2.59
CA PHE A 53 4.03 17.25 -1.17
C PHE A 53 2.59 17.51 -0.74
N LEU A 54 2.21 16.99 0.42
CA LEU A 54 0.98 17.38 1.11
C LEU A 54 1.33 17.74 2.54
N ASP A 55 0.87 18.90 2.99
CA ASP A 55 1.10 19.41 4.34
C ASP A 55 2.59 19.39 4.77
N GLY A 56 3.49 19.63 3.80
CA GLY A 56 4.95 19.66 4.00
C GLY A 56 5.64 18.29 4.03
N VAL A 57 4.90 17.19 3.83
CA VAL A 57 5.43 15.83 3.80
C VAL A 57 5.62 15.38 2.35
N GLN A 58 6.77 14.78 2.02
CA GLN A 58 7.02 14.23 0.67
C GLN A 58 6.23 12.94 0.45
N PHE A 59 5.84 12.67 -0.79
CA PHE A 59 4.97 11.54 -1.12
C PHE A 59 5.46 10.17 -0.66
N HIS A 60 6.77 9.90 -0.76
CA HIS A 60 7.33 8.58 -0.44
C HIS A 60 7.56 8.33 1.05
N TYR A 61 7.29 9.33 1.90
CA TYR A 61 7.21 9.18 3.36
C TYR A 61 5.76 9.30 3.83
N PRO A 62 4.88 8.33 3.52
CA PRO A 62 3.48 8.43 3.87
C PRO A 62 3.31 8.42 5.40
N PRO A 63 2.48 9.30 5.97
CA PRO A 63 2.20 9.25 7.40
C PRO A 63 1.53 7.93 7.77
N ASP A 64 1.73 7.50 9.03
CA ASP A 64 1.07 6.32 9.56
C ASP A 64 -0.43 6.52 9.73
N THR A 65 -1.21 5.44 9.58
CA THR A 65 -2.61 5.49 10.01
C THR A 65 -2.69 5.54 11.54
N PRO A 66 -3.36 6.54 12.15
CA PRO A 66 -3.33 6.71 13.60
C PRO A 66 -4.30 5.73 14.30
N TYR A 67 -3.97 4.44 14.33
CA TYR A 67 -4.82 3.39 14.92
C TYR A 67 -5.10 3.67 16.40
N SER A 68 -4.13 4.26 17.12
CA SER A 68 -4.29 4.72 18.50
C SER A 68 -5.48 5.65 18.67
N GLU A 69 -5.74 6.53 17.71
CA GLU A 69 -6.85 7.47 17.77
C GLU A 69 -8.21 6.75 17.64
N LEU A 70 -8.27 5.63 16.92
CA LEU A 70 -9.48 4.85 16.73
C LEU A 70 -9.90 4.06 17.99
N TYR A 71 -8.98 3.63 18.87
CA TYR A 71 -9.35 2.81 20.04
C TYR A 71 -9.12 3.47 21.41
N ARG A 72 -8.31 4.52 21.53
CA ARG A 72 -7.98 5.13 22.84
C ARG A 72 -8.98 6.20 23.29
N TYR A 73 -9.45 7.04 22.38
CA TYR A 73 -10.17 8.27 22.74
C TYR A 73 -11.68 8.11 22.61
N TRP A 74 -12.25 7.44 23.61
CA TRP A 74 -13.69 7.23 23.73
C TRP A 74 -14.22 7.84 25.03
N LYS A 75 -15.46 8.29 25.01
CA LYS A 75 -16.18 8.78 26.19
C LYS A 75 -17.59 8.19 26.24
N HIS A 76 -18.11 8.12 27.46
CA HIS A 76 -19.49 7.73 27.73
C HIS A 76 -20.19 8.90 28.43
N ASP A 77 -21.24 9.42 27.82
CA ASP A 77 -22.10 10.46 28.41
C ASP A 77 -23.58 10.17 28.08
N GLU A 78 -24.47 11.13 28.28
CA GLU A 78 -25.92 11.00 28.04
C GLU A 78 -26.28 10.62 26.59
N LYS A 79 -25.35 10.80 25.64
CA LYS A 79 -25.49 10.40 24.23
C LYS A 79 -25.00 8.98 23.94
N GLY A 80 -24.53 8.27 24.97
CA GLY A 80 -23.94 6.94 24.85
C GLY A 80 -22.42 6.96 24.62
N PHE A 81 -21.87 5.81 24.26
CA PHE A 81 -20.44 5.62 24.04
C PHE A 81 -20.04 6.10 22.63
N HIS A 82 -19.11 7.05 22.54
CA HIS A 82 -18.66 7.61 21.26
C HIS A 82 -17.22 8.14 21.34
N ARG A 83 -16.59 8.38 20.18
CA ARG A 83 -15.25 8.98 20.14
C ARG A 83 -15.27 10.39 20.72
N SER A 84 -14.26 10.71 21.52
CA SER A 84 -14.12 12.04 22.12
C SER A 84 -13.40 13.05 21.21
N ARG A 85 -12.82 12.59 20.10
CA ARG A 85 -12.10 13.39 19.10
C ARG A 85 -12.44 12.93 17.68
N PRO A 86 -12.42 13.82 16.68
CA PRO A 86 -12.56 13.43 15.29
C PRO A 86 -11.36 12.57 14.86
N PHE A 87 -11.60 11.61 13.99
CA PHE A 87 -10.56 10.81 13.37
C PHE A 87 -10.25 11.35 11.98
N VAL A 88 -8.96 11.48 11.68
CA VAL A 88 -8.46 11.81 10.34
C VAL A 88 -7.44 10.75 9.97
N ASN A 89 -7.65 10.08 8.84
CA ASN A 89 -6.69 9.14 8.29
C ASN A 89 -5.73 9.92 7.39
N GLU A 90 -4.63 10.42 7.97
CA GLU A 90 -3.64 11.19 7.22
C GLU A 90 -2.95 10.33 6.15
N ASN A 91 -2.74 9.03 6.41
CA ASN A 91 -2.23 8.10 5.40
C ASN A 91 -3.12 8.10 4.16
N PHE A 92 -4.43 7.88 4.35
CA PHE A 92 -5.40 7.88 3.26
C PHE A 92 -5.38 9.20 2.49
N ARG A 93 -5.44 10.34 3.18
CA ARG A 93 -5.43 11.68 2.56
C ARG A 93 -4.17 11.90 1.72
N HIS A 94 -3.00 11.59 2.28
CA HIS A 94 -1.70 11.77 1.65
C HIS A 94 -1.54 10.86 0.42
N VAL A 95 -1.75 9.57 0.63
CA VAL A 95 -1.49 8.54 -0.39
C VAL A 95 -2.45 8.70 -1.58
N THR A 96 -3.74 8.89 -1.34
CA THR A 96 -4.71 9.06 -2.44
C THR A 96 -4.49 10.35 -3.22
N SER A 97 -4.08 11.44 -2.57
CA SER A 97 -3.76 12.70 -3.24
C SER A 97 -2.53 12.57 -4.14
N GLY A 98 -1.47 11.91 -3.68
CA GLY A 98 -0.29 11.69 -4.50
C GLY A 98 -0.52 10.66 -5.61
N PHE A 99 -1.29 9.59 -5.37
CA PHE A 99 -1.72 8.69 -6.44
C PHE A 99 -2.47 9.46 -7.53
N ALA A 100 -3.44 10.31 -7.17
CA ALA A 100 -4.15 11.14 -8.14
C ALA A 100 -3.16 12.06 -8.90
N PHE A 101 -2.25 12.73 -8.19
CA PHE A 101 -1.24 13.61 -8.80
C PHE A 101 -0.40 12.90 -9.87
N TYR A 102 0.15 11.72 -9.56
CA TYR A 102 1.03 10.98 -10.45
C TYR A 102 0.25 10.32 -11.59
N ILE A 103 -0.83 9.59 -11.28
CA ILE A 103 -1.64 8.87 -12.28
C ILE A 103 -2.18 9.82 -13.34
N GLU A 104 -2.70 10.99 -12.94
CA GLU A 104 -3.21 11.98 -13.90
C GLU A 104 -2.13 12.50 -14.85
N ARG A 105 -0.91 12.74 -14.34
CA ARG A 105 0.20 13.26 -15.14
C ARG A 105 0.79 12.19 -16.05
N ILE A 106 0.95 10.97 -15.57
CA ILE A 106 1.42 9.83 -16.37
C ILE A 106 0.48 9.64 -17.57
N ILE A 107 -0.82 9.45 -17.31
CA ILE A 107 -1.81 9.21 -18.35
C ILE A 107 -1.90 10.39 -19.32
N ARG A 108 -1.85 11.63 -18.82
CA ARG A 108 -1.90 12.84 -19.66
C ARG A 108 -0.72 12.92 -20.62
N ASN A 109 0.50 12.70 -20.14
CA ASN A 109 1.71 12.74 -20.97
C ASN A 109 1.72 11.60 -21.99
N PHE A 110 1.37 10.38 -21.57
CA PHE A 110 1.28 9.24 -22.49
C PHE A 110 0.25 9.47 -23.61
N ARG A 111 -0.93 10.04 -23.29
CA ARG A 111 -1.93 10.41 -24.31
C ARG A 111 -1.47 11.47 -25.30
N LYS A 112 -0.52 12.32 -24.90
CA LYS A 112 0.12 13.34 -25.76
C LYS A 112 1.33 12.79 -26.52
N ASN A 113 1.63 11.50 -26.39
CA ASN A 113 2.84 10.87 -26.92
C ASN A 113 4.14 11.45 -26.32
N GLU A 114 4.07 12.03 -25.11
CA GLU A 114 5.20 12.55 -24.34
C GLU A 114 5.71 11.45 -23.39
N MET A 115 6.14 10.32 -23.95
CA MET A 115 6.43 9.09 -23.19
C MET A 115 7.51 9.27 -22.12
N GLU A 116 8.61 9.95 -22.46
CA GLU A 116 9.69 10.21 -21.49
C GLU A 116 9.22 11.06 -20.32
N GLU A 117 8.38 12.07 -20.58
CA GLU A 117 7.84 12.93 -19.54
C GLU A 117 6.90 12.15 -18.60
N GLY A 118 6.04 11.29 -19.16
CA GLY A 118 5.20 10.40 -18.36
C GLY A 118 6.00 9.41 -17.51
N LYS A 119 7.12 8.90 -18.03
CA LYS A 119 8.00 7.96 -17.32
C LYS A 119 8.68 8.56 -16.10
N LYS A 120 8.97 9.86 -16.11
CA LYS A 120 9.51 10.56 -14.93
C LYS A 120 8.54 10.54 -13.74
N TYR A 121 7.27 10.84 -14.00
CA TYR A 121 6.21 10.73 -12.99
C TYR A 121 5.94 9.27 -12.60
N LEU A 122 6.02 8.34 -13.56
CA LEU A 122 5.90 6.90 -13.28
C LEU A 122 7.00 6.44 -12.33
N GLY A 123 8.26 6.80 -12.57
CA GLY A 123 9.39 6.46 -11.71
C GLY A 123 9.16 6.90 -10.26
N CYS A 124 8.70 8.13 -10.04
CA CYS A 124 8.39 8.64 -8.69
C CYS A 124 7.25 7.86 -8.01
N LEU A 125 6.23 7.46 -8.76
CA LEU A 125 5.14 6.64 -8.23
C LEU A 125 5.62 5.22 -7.89
N LEU A 126 6.39 4.58 -8.77
CA LEU A 126 6.94 3.24 -8.53
C LEU A 126 7.85 3.22 -7.31
N HIS A 127 8.72 4.23 -7.16
CA HIS A 127 9.59 4.39 -6.01
C HIS A 127 8.85 4.32 -4.67
N MET A 128 7.76 5.11 -4.51
CA MET A 128 6.95 5.10 -3.29
C MET A 128 6.33 3.72 -3.00
N LEU A 129 5.89 3.00 -4.04
CA LEU A 129 5.32 1.66 -3.89
C LEU A 129 6.38 0.63 -3.49
N GLU A 130 7.58 0.75 -4.08
CA GLU A 130 8.74 -0.08 -3.76
C GLU A 130 9.17 0.12 -2.30
N ASP A 131 9.31 1.37 -1.84
CA ASP A 131 9.60 1.69 -0.44
C ASP A 131 8.57 1.11 0.51
N SER A 132 7.29 1.33 0.20
CA SER A 132 6.18 0.93 1.06
C SER A 132 6.01 -0.59 1.16
N THR A 133 6.74 -1.37 0.35
CA THR A 133 6.61 -2.83 0.29
C THR A 133 7.94 -3.57 0.43
N PHE A 134 9.07 -2.88 0.54
CA PHE A 134 10.38 -3.52 0.65
C PHE A 134 11.30 -2.84 1.68
N GLY A 135 11.81 -3.64 2.62
CA GLY A 135 12.75 -3.17 3.64
C GLY A 135 12.10 -2.29 4.71
N LEU A 136 12.85 -1.28 5.18
CA LEU A 136 12.47 -0.45 6.34
C LEU A 136 11.12 0.26 6.19
N HIS A 137 10.85 0.87 5.03
CA HIS A 137 9.64 1.67 4.81
C HIS A 137 8.35 0.83 4.75
N ALA A 138 8.46 -0.51 4.64
CA ALA A 138 7.31 -1.39 4.83
C ALA A 138 6.75 -1.35 6.27
N LEU A 139 7.53 -0.86 7.25
CA LEU A 139 7.02 -0.65 8.61
C LEU A 139 6.08 0.55 8.70
N GLU A 140 6.17 1.52 7.79
CA GLU A 140 5.43 2.79 7.83
C GLU A 140 4.08 2.70 7.09
N GLY A 141 3.31 3.78 7.10
CA GLY A 141 2.12 3.98 6.28
C GLY A 141 0.85 3.31 6.80
N ALA A 142 0.14 2.59 5.93
CA ALA A 142 -1.17 2.01 6.28
C ALA A 142 -1.06 0.97 7.41
N GLY A 143 -1.60 1.29 8.59
CA GLY A 143 -1.40 0.49 9.82
C GLY A 143 0.06 0.34 10.23
N GLY A 144 0.90 1.31 9.86
CA GLY A 144 2.33 1.35 10.13
C GLY A 144 2.67 1.51 11.61
N THR A 145 3.95 1.36 11.90
CA THR A 145 4.56 1.55 13.21
C THR A 145 5.81 2.40 13.07
N ASP A 146 6.06 3.24 14.08
CA ASP A 146 7.34 3.92 14.27
C ASP A 146 8.46 2.86 14.30
N ALA A 147 9.35 2.85 13.31
CA ALA A 147 10.47 1.92 13.23
C ALA A 147 11.39 2.05 14.46
N PHE A 148 11.54 3.26 14.99
CA PHE A 148 12.34 3.50 16.18
C PHE A 148 11.66 3.00 17.47
N ALA A 149 10.35 2.73 17.45
CA ALA A 149 9.71 2.05 18.56
C ALA A 149 10.23 0.61 18.71
N LEU A 150 10.61 -0.05 17.61
CA LEU A 150 11.25 -1.36 17.65
C LEU A 150 12.71 -1.25 18.12
N ASP A 151 13.46 -0.28 17.60
CA ASP A 151 14.86 -0.07 17.99
C ASP A 151 15.01 0.15 19.50
N ARG A 152 14.09 0.91 20.13
CA ARG A 152 14.08 1.14 21.58
C ARG A 152 13.88 -0.13 22.42
N MET A 153 13.40 -1.21 21.81
CA MET A 153 13.21 -2.51 22.46
C MET A 153 14.40 -3.45 22.26
N MET A 154 15.43 -3.02 21.51
CA MET A 154 16.54 -3.85 21.05
C MET A 154 17.87 -3.26 21.51
N ASP A 155 18.90 -4.10 21.58
CA ASP A 155 20.27 -3.64 21.83
C ASP A 155 20.82 -2.90 20.60
N ASP A 156 21.72 -1.93 20.83
CA ASP A 156 22.29 -1.07 19.78
C ASP A 156 22.92 -1.84 18.60
N SER A 157 23.43 -3.05 18.84
CA SER A 157 24.04 -3.88 17.79
C SER A 157 23.03 -4.60 16.88
N ASN A 158 21.74 -4.58 17.24
CA ASN A 158 20.69 -5.37 16.59
C ASN A 158 19.42 -4.55 16.30
N GLN A 159 19.55 -3.24 16.10
CA GLN A 159 18.40 -2.37 15.82
C GLN A 159 17.63 -2.84 14.58
N ALA A 160 16.30 -2.92 14.69
CA ALA A 160 15.40 -3.34 13.61
C ALA A 160 15.56 -2.46 12.38
N SER A 161 15.75 -1.15 12.57
CA SER A 161 15.96 -0.21 11.48
C SER A 161 17.24 -0.53 10.70
N ALA A 162 18.34 -0.85 11.38
CA ALA A 162 19.60 -1.24 10.76
C ALA A 162 19.48 -2.57 10.00
N ILE A 163 18.81 -3.56 10.60
CA ILE A 163 18.57 -4.88 9.99
C ILE A 163 17.77 -4.72 8.68
N LEU A 164 16.65 -3.99 8.71
CA LEU A 164 15.80 -3.79 7.54
C LEU A 164 16.38 -2.78 6.54
N ALA A 165 17.22 -1.85 6.98
CA ALA A 165 17.95 -0.96 6.08
C ALA A 165 19.05 -1.68 5.31
N GLY A 166 19.60 -2.77 5.87
CA GLY A 166 20.57 -3.63 5.20
C GLY A 166 20.00 -4.55 4.12
N LEU A 167 18.66 -4.66 4.00
CA LEU A 167 18.01 -5.45 2.97
C LEU A 167 18.31 -4.88 1.58
N LYS A 168 18.76 -5.74 0.67
CA LYS A 168 19.10 -5.39 -0.71
C LYS A 168 18.44 -6.35 -1.67
N TYR A 169 18.29 -5.91 -2.92
CA TYR A 169 17.94 -6.81 -4.01
C TYR A 169 18.93 -7.97 -4.12
N ARG A 170 18.41 -9.19 -4.36
CA ARG A 170 19.20 -10.36 -4.70
C ARG A 170 18.94 -10.78 -6.15
N GLU A 171 20.00 -11.09 -6.89
CA GLU A 171 19.89 -11.51 -8.29
C GLU A 171 19.19 -12.86 -8.47
N ASP A 172 19.12 -13.67 -7.41
CA ASP A 172 18.52 -15.00 -7.39
C ASP A 172 17.04 -14.99 -6.92
N PHE A 173 16.38 -13.84 -6.88
CA PHE A 173 14.93 -13.82 -6.66
C PHE A 173 14.21 -14.66 -7.72
N PRO A 174 13.19 -15.43 -7.32
CA PRO A 174 12.49 -16.31 -8.25
C PRO A 174 11.76 -15.50 -9.32
N GLU A 175 11.70 -16.05 -10.52
CA GLU A 175 10.85 -15.52 -11.58
C GLU A 175 9.39 -15.53 -11.13
N LEU A 176 8.71 -14.39 -11.31
CA LEU A 176 7.31 -14.25 -10.95
C LEU A 176 6.43 -14.56 -12.16
N HIS A 177 5.64 -15.63 -12.08
CA HIS A 177 4.57 -15.89 -13.03
C HIS A 177 3.30 -15.15 -12.60
N TYR A 178 3.25 -13.85 -12.86
CA TYR A 178 2.12 -12.98 -12.53
C TYR A 178 1.65 -12.21 -13.77
N ILE A 179 0.34 -12.19 -13.99
CA ILE A 179 -0.28 -11.36 -15.02
C ILE A 179 -0.78 -10.08 -14.33
N PRO A 180 -0.27 -8.89 -14.71
CA PRO A 180 -0.73 -7.63 -14.16
C PRO A 180 -2.24 -7.48 -14.31
N ARG A 181 -2.90 -7.03 -13.24
CA ARG A 181 -4.34 -6.75 -13.26
C ARG A 181 -4.59 -5.26 -13.48
N SER A 182 -5.69 -4.97 -14.16
CA SER A 182 -6.18 -3.60 -14.29
C SER A 182 -6.78 -3.11 -12.97
N LEU A 183 -6.29 -1.96 -12.49
CA LEU A 183 -6.78 -1.31 -11.28
C LEU A 183 -7.97 -0.38 -11.54
N GLY A 184 -8.53 -0.35 -12.75
CA GLY A 184 -9.74 0.42 -13.03
C GLY A 184 -9.83 0.90 -14.47
N ASN A 185 -11.01 1.40 -14.86
CA ASN A 185 -11.28 1.94 -16.19
C ASN A 185 -11.21 3.48 -16.23
N THR A 186 -10.94 4.11 -15.09
CA THR A 186 -10.75 5.57 -14.95
C THR A 186 -9.61 5.87 -13.97
N PRO A 187 -8.99 7.07 -14.04
CA PRO A 187 -8.01 7.48 -13.05
C PRO A 187 -8.54 7.42 -11.61
N GLY A 188 -9.79 7.80 -11.37
CA GLY A 188 -10.41 7.74 -10.04
C GLY A 188 -10.54 6.30 -9.51
N GLU A 189 -11.00 5.37 -10.36
CA GLU A 189 -11.05 3.95 -9.99
C GLU A 189 -9.65 3.39 -9.71
N MET A 190 -8.67 3.77 -10.53
CA MET A 190 -7.28 3.37 -10.33
C MET A 190 -6.76 3.84 -8.98
N VAL A 191 -6.97 5.11 -8.59
CA VAL A 191 -6.58 5.62 -7.26
C VAL A 191 -7.24 4.81 -6.14
N MET A 192 -8.54 4.51 -6.28
CA MET A 192 -9.33 3.80 -5.27
C MET A 192 -8.82 2.37 -5.05
N LYS A 193 -8.64 1.61 -6.15
CA LYS A 193 -8.16 0.23 -6.08
C LYS A 193 -6.67 0.16 -5.76
N LEU A 194 -5.86 1.11 -6.23
CA LEU A 194 -4.44 1.20 -5.89
C LEU A 194 -4.23 1.44 -4.39
N TYR A 195 -5.01 2.33 -3.76
CA TYR A 195 -4.94 2.50 -2.30
C TYR A 195 -5.20 1.20 -1.55
N SER A 196 -6.21 0.45 -1.97
CA SER A 196 -6.53 -0.84 -1.35
C SER A 196 -5.44 -1.89 -1.58
N ALA A 197 -4.87 -1.94 -2.78
CA ALA A 197 -3.77 -2.83 -3.13
C ALA A 197 -2.48 -2.48 -2.36
N TYR A 198 -2.18 -1.18 -2.23
CA TYR A 198 -1.08 -0.65 -1.43
C TYR A 198 -1.21 -1.06 0.03
N CYS A 199 -2.37 -0.83 0.66
CA CYS A 199 -2.58 -1.21 2.07
C CYS A 199 -2.37 -2.71 2.31
N ALA A 200 -2.86 -3.55 1.39
CA ALA A 200 -2.68 -5.00 1.47
C ALA A 200 -1.20 -5.40 1.30
N ALA A 201 -0.54 -4.92 0.25
CA ALA A 201 0.85 -5.24 -0.06
C ALA A 201 1.80 -4.76 1.05
N SER A 202 1.64 -3.52 1.54
CA SER A 202 2.42 -2.99 2.66
C SER A 202 2.18 -3.79 3.95
N SER A 203 0.94 -4.18 4.24
CA SER A 203 0.64 -5.01 5.41
C SER A 203 1.32 -6.39 5.34
N ASP A 204 1.31 -7.03 4.16
CA ASP A 204 1.95 -8.32 3.98
C ASP A 204 3.48 -8.22 4.01
N SER A 205 4.05 -7.21 3.36
CA SER A 205 5.48 -6.93 3.44
C SER A 205 5.94 -6.61 4.85
N ARG A 206 5.13 -5.90 5.65
CA ARG A 206 5.41 -5.64 7.06
C ARG A 206 5.51 -6.94 7.87
N LYS A 207 4.62 -7.91 7.63
CA LYS A 207 4.69 -9.24 8.27
C LYS A 207 5.99 -9.95 7.91
N CYS A 208 6.39 -9.91 6.64
CA CYS A 208 7.67 -10.43 6.17
C CYS A 208 8.85 -9.72 6.85
N GLY A 209 8.84 -8.39 6.93
CA GLY A 209 9.87 -7.60 7.62
C GLY A 209 10.00 -7.94 9.10
N PHE A 210 8.88 -8.07 9.82
CA PHE A 210 8.89 -8.54 11.21
C PHE A 210 9.46 -9.96 11.35
N ARG A 211 9.07 -10.89 10.47
CA ARG A 211 9.62 -12.25 10.48
C ARG A 211 11.12 -12.27 10.17
N PHE A 212 11.56 -11.44 9.24
CA PHE A 212 12.97 -11.26 8.90
C PHE A 212 13.78 -10.75 10.10
N ILE A 213 13.28 -9.74 10.81
CA ILE A 213 13.91 -9.25 12.06
C ILE A 213 14.01 -10.40 13.07
N MET A 214 12.90 -11.09 13.35
CA MET A 214 12.87 -12.19 14.33
C MET A 214 13.86 -13.31 13.97
N ASN A 215 13.89 -13.75 12.72
CA ASN A 215 14.83 -14.76 12.24
C ASN A 215 16.29 -14.32 12.44
N THR A 216 16.58 -13.03 12.19
CA THR A 216 17.92 -12.46 12.36
C THR A 216 18.33 -12.49 13.83
N LEU A 217 17.45 -12.09 14.75
CA LEU A 217 17.71 -12.12 16.19
C LEU A 217 17.85 -13.55 16.75
N GLU A 218 17.11 -14.49 16.19
CA GLU A 218 17.18 -15.91 16.56
C GLU A 218 18.39 -16.63 15.93
N ASN A 219 19.22 -15.94 15.13
CA ASN A 219 20.32 -16.51 14.34
C ASN A 219 19.85 -17.64 13.41
N ARG A 220 18.72 -17.43 12.72
CA ARG A 220 18.11 -18.35 11.74
C ARG A 220 18.00 -17.73 10.34
N PRO A 221 19.11 -17.27 9.73
CA PRO A 221 19.09 -16.58 8.44
C PRO A 221 18.59 -17.47 7.29
N GLU A 222 18.64 -18.80 7.42
CA GLU A 222 18.12 -19.75 6.44
C GLU A 222 16.62 -19.60 6.15
N ASN A 223 15.87 -18.97 7.06
CA ASN A 223 14.43 -18.71 6.92
C ASN A 223 14.11 -17.35 6.26
N ASN A 224 15.12 -16.52 6.02
CA ASN A 224 14.94 -15.18 5.44
C ASN A 224 14.61 -15.15 3.94
N PRO A 225 15.09 -16.08 3.08
CA PRO A 225 14.80 -16.04 1.65
C PRO A 225 13.31 -16.00 1.31
N GLU A 226 12.46 -16.68 2.10
CA GLU A 226 11.00 -16.65 1.92
C GLU A 226 10.43 -15.25 2.20
N GLN A 227 10.90 -14.59 3.26
CA GLN A 227 10.41 -13.27 3.66
C GLN A 227 10.83 -12.18 2.67
N GLU A 228 12.08 -12.26 2.21
CA GLU A 228 12.59 -11.36 1.17
C GLU A 228 11.84 -11.55 -0.15
N THR A 229 11.58 -12.81 -0.54
CA THR A 229 10.80 -13.14 -1.74
C THR A 229 9.36 -12.62 -1.63
N GLY A 230 8.76 -12.69 -0.44
CA GLY A 230 7.44 -12.12 -0.17
C GLY A 230 7.40 -10.61 -0.40
N MET A 231 8.35 -9.86 0.19
CA MET A 231 8.47 -8.41 -0.02
C MET A 231 8.73 -8.05 -1.49
N TYR A 232 9.65 -8.77 -2.14
CA TYR A 232 9.94 -8.62 -3.57
C TYR A 232 8.70 -8.83 -4.43
N ALA A 233 7.95 -9.91 -4.20
CA ALA A 233 6.74 -10.21 -4.96
C ALA A 233 5.65 -9.15 -4.75
N ASN A 234 5.50 -8.63 -3.53
CA ASN A 234 4.54 -7.56 -3.24
C ASN A 234 4.88 -6.27 -4.01
N ALA A 235 6.15 -5.86 -3.97
CA ALA A 235 6.63 -4.68 -4.68
C ALA A 235 6.44 -4.80 -6.19
N VAL A 236 6.94 -5.89 -6.77
CA VAL A 236 6.93 -6.11 -8.22
C VAL A 236 5.50 -6.22 -8.77
N LYS A 237 4.61 -6.96 -8.09
CA LYS A 237 3.21 -7.10 -8.54
C LYS A 237 2.46 -5.78 -8.47
N LEU A 238 2.64 -5.00 -7.40
CA LEU A 238 1.98 -3.72 -7.23
C LEU A 238 2.44 -2.70 -8.29
N CYS A 239 3.75 -2.62 -8.53
CA CYS A 239 4.32 -1.81 -9.61
C CYS A 239 3.84 -2.26 -10.99
N ALA A 240 3.76 -3.57 -11.24
CA ALA A 240 3.32 -4.11 -12.52
C ALA A 240 1.83 -3.80 -12.80
N ASP A 241 0.96 -3.89 -11.80
CA ASP A 241 -0.45 -3.49 -11.89
C ASP A 241 -0.58 -2.00 -12.25
N VAL A 242 0.26 -1.14 -11.66
CA VAL A 242 0.27 0.30 -11.96
C VAL A 242 0.70 0.56 -13.39
N ILE A 243 1.84 0.00 -13.83
CA ILE A 243 2.35 0.15 -15.20
C ILE A 243 1.29 -0.31 -16.20
N HIS A 244 0.75 -1.51 -16.02
CA HIS A 244 -0.29 -2.07 -16.88
C HIS A 244 -1.50 -1.12 -16.99
N THR A 245 -2.01 -0.64 -15.85
CA THR A 245 -3.20 0.20 -15.82
C THR A 245 -2.98 1.57 -16.45
N VAL A 246 -1.84 2.24 -16.22
CA VAL A 246 -1.60 3.58 -16.82
C VAL A 246 -1.46 3.49 -18.33
N PHE A 247 -0.81 2.44 -18.86
CA PHE A 247 -0.68 2.23 -20.30
C PHE A 247 -2.03 1.88 -20.94
N GLN A 248 -2.81 0.99 -20.32
CA GLN A 248 -4.17 0.65 -20.74
C GLN A 248 -5.05 1.91 -20.83
N LEU A 249 -5.09 2.72 -19.77
CA LEU A 249 -5.89 3.95 -19.70
C LEU A 249 -5.41 5.03 -20.68
N ALA A 250 -4.10 5.12 -20.93
CA ALA A 250 -3.54 6.04 -21.90
C ALA A 250 -3.89 5.65 -23.34
N GLY A 251 -3.85 4.35 -23.67
CA GLY A 251 -4.25 3.80 -24.97
C GLY A 251 -5.76 3.88 -25.25
N GLY A 252 -6.55 4.28 -24.25
CA GLY A 252 -8.02 4.36 -24.38
C GLY A 252 -8.71 3.00 -24.27
N GLU A 253 -7.98 1.96 -23.91
CA GLU A 253 -8.52 0.64 -23.63
C GLU A 253 -9.29 0.66 -22.32
N LYS A 254 -10.46 0.02 -22.33
CA LYS A 254 -11.25 -0.24 -21.12
C LYS A 254 -11.45 -1.73 -21.03
N ASN A 255 -11.54 -2.26 -19.81
CA ASN A 255 -11.95 -3.64 -19.63
C ASN A 255 -13.33 -3.83 -20.28
N ALA A 256 -13.45 -4.86 -21.13
CA ALA A 256 -14.64 -5.11 -21.95
C ALA A 256 -15.92 -5.26 -21.13
N LEU A 257 -15.79 -5.61 -19.84
CA LEU A 257 -16.86 -5.61 -18.85
C LEU A 257 -16.35 -5.01 -17.54
N PRO A 258 -17.08 -4.08 -16.89
CA PRO A 258 -16.76 -3.67 -15.53
C PRO A 258 -17.02 -4.85 -14.59
N GLU A 259 -15.94 -5.42 -14.03
CA GLU A 259 -16.08 -6.41 -12.97
C GLU A 259 -16.82 -5.80 -11.77
N PRO A 260 -17.72 -6.55 -11.10
CA PRO A 260 -18.34 -6.10 -9.86
C PRO A 260 -17.25 -5.70 -8.86
N CYS A 261 -17.20 -4.43 -8.47
CA CYS A 261 -16.30 -3.99 -7.42
C CYS A 261 -16.87 -4.39 -6.07
N ARG A 262 -16.22 -5.30 -5.35
CA ARG A 262 -16.72 -5.72 -4.04
C ARG A 262 -16.16 -4.80 -2.94
N LEU A 263 -17.02 -4.31 -2.05
CA LEU A 263 -16.58 -3.40 -0.96
C LEU A 263 -15.58 -4.07 0.01
N ASN A 264 -15.65 -5.39 0.16
CA ASN A 264 -14.67 -6.17 0.95
C ASN A 264 -13.31 -6.34 0.25
N GLU A 265 -13.14 -5.82 -0.98
CA GLU A 265 -11.83 -5.71 -1.65
C GLU A 265 -11.24 -4.30 -1.49
N LEU A 266 -12.04 -3.32 -1.06
CA LEU A 266 -11.59 -1.95 -0.81
C LEU A 266 -11.11 -1.77 0.63
N GLU A 267 -10.11 -0.92 0.82
CA GLU A 267 -9.67 -0.48 2.14
C GLU A 267 -10.58 0.65 2.66
N PRO A 268 -11.27 0.47 3.80
CA PRO A 268 -12.01 1.56 4.43
C PRO A 268 -11.02 2.59 4.97
N TYR A 269 -11.24 3.88 4.66
CA TYR A 269 -10.37 4.93 5.22
C TYR A 269 -10.70 5.23 6.69
N GLU A 270 -11.89 4.82 7.14
CA GLU A 270 -12.31 4.86 8.53
C GLU A 270 -13.05 3.56 8.85
N PHE A 271 -12.62 2.88 9.91
CA PHE A 271 -13.14 1.57 10.31
C PHE A 271 -13.21 1.51 11.84
N PRO A 272 -14.07 0.63 12.40
CA PRO A 272 -14.26 0.58 13.84
C PRO A 272 -13.05 -0.07 14.51
N LEU A 273 -12.42 0.65 15.44
CA LEU A 273 -11.64 0.09 16.56
C LEU A 273 -12.23 0.65 17.87
N GLY A 274 -11.88 0.10 19.03
CA GLY A 274 -12.37 0.65 20.30
C GLY A 274 -13.75 0.16 20.78
N GLY A 275 -14.20 -1.04 20.37
CA GLY A 275 -15.41 -1.69 20.86
C GLY A 275 -15.44 -2.04 22.36
N PHE A 276 -16.41 -2.83 22.80
CA PHE A 276 -16.52 -3.23 24.21
C PHE A 276 -15.59 -4.42 24.54
N GLY A 277 -15.00 -4.41 25.74
CA GLY A 277 -14.19 -5.52 26.25
C GLY A 277 -13.00 -5.87 25.34
N ALA A 278 -12.82 -7.16 25.06
CA ALA A 278 -11.70 -7.68 24.28
C ALA A 278 -11.77 -7.36 22.78
N TYR A 279 -12.92 -6.93 22.26
CA TYR A 279 -13.08 -6.57 20.83
C TYR A 279 -12.42 -5.22 20.50
N ARG A 280 -12.12 -4.39 21.50
CA ARG A 280 -11.54 -3.05 21.32
C ARG A 280 -10.16 -3.01 20.65
N PHE A 281 -9.44 -4.13 20.69
CA PHE A 281 -8.09 -4.28 20.14
C PHE A 281 -8.06 -5.10 18.85
N ARG A 282 -9.22 -5.40 18.28
CA ARG A 282 -9.31 -6.17 17.03
C ARG A 282 -9.47 -5.25 15.86
N SER A 283 -8.67 -5.46 14.83
CA SER A 283 -8.95 -4.91 13.51
C SER A 283 -10.01 -5.75 12.80
N PHE A 284 -10.54 -5.20 11.72
CA PHE A 284 -11.47 -5.91 10.86
C PHE A 284 -10.78 -7.05 10.08
N ILE A 285 -11.58 -8.01 9.67
CA ILE A 285 -11.17 -9.23 8.99
C ILE A 285 -12.04 -9.39 7.75
N ARG A 286 -11.41 -9.73 6.63
CA ARG A 286 -12.10 -9.97 5.36
C ARG A 286 -12.52 -11.44 5.26
N ASN A 287 -13.71 -11.67 4.72
CA ASN A 287 -14.29 -12.97 4.30
C ASN A 287 -14.39 -14.04 5.40
N SER A 288 -14.26 -13.65 6.67
CA SER A 288 -14.37 -14.55 7.81
C SER A 288 -14.72 -13.75 9.06
N ALA A 289 -15.24 -14.45 10.07
CA ALA A 289 -15.43 -13.93 11.42
C ALA A 289 -14.53 -14.67 12.41
N LEU A 290 -14.55 -14.26 13.68
CA LEU A 290 -13.90 -14.97 14.77
C LEU A 290 -14.94 -15.51 15.75
N ASP A 291 -14.73 -16.73 16.22
CA ASP A 291 -15.47 -17.27 17.36
C ASP A 291 -14.95 -16.68 18.70
N ARG A 292 -15.45 -17.21 19.82
CA ARG A 292 -15.09 -16.74 21.17
C ARG A 292 -13.66 -17.10 21.55
N GLU A 293 -13.13 -18.17 20.96
CA GLU A 293 -11.80 -18.71 21.15
C GLU A 293 -10.75 -18.08 20.20
N ASN A 294 -11.18 -17.15 19.33
CA ASN A 294 -10.38 -16.49 18.29
C ASN A 294 -10.01 -17.36 17.10
N ASN A 295 -10.72 -18.46 16.86
CA ASN A 295 -10.57 -19.20 15.62
C ASN A 295 -11.34 -18.51 14.50
N ARG A 296 -10.81 -18.59 13.28
CA ARG A 296 -11.50 -18.12 12.08
C ARG A 296 -12.66 -19.04 11.76
N ILE A 297 -13.84 -18.45 11.61
CA ILE A 297 -15.07 -19.13 11.19
C ILE A 297 -15.63 -18.47 9.92
N PRO A 298 -16.42 -19.20 9.10
CA PRO A 298 -17.12 -18.61 7.97
C PRO A 298 -18.03 -17.44 8.39
N LEU A 299 -18.37 -16.56 7.46
CA LEU A 299 -19.42 -15.54 7.65
C LEU A 299 -20.78 -16.22 7.57
N ASP A 300 -21.19 -16.87 8.66
CA ASP A 300 -22.48 -17.53 8.79
C ASP A 300 -23.35 -16.71 9.76
N LEU A 301 -24.39 -16.08 9.21
CA LEU A 301 -25.34 -15.25 9.93
C LEU A 301 -26.70 -15.95 9.93
N ASP A 302 -27.60 -15.58 10.86
CA ASP A 302 -28.96 -16.16 10.92
C ASP A 302 -29.74 -15.99 9.59
N CYS A 303 -29.39 -14.97 8.79
CA CYS A 303 -29.97 -14.69 7.48
C CYS A 303 -29.31 -15.44 6.32
N GLY A 304 -28.25 -16.21 6.56
CA GLY A 304 -27.55 -17.02 5.58
C GLY A 304 -26.03 -16.93 5.67
N ARG A 305 -25.39 -17.74 4.82
CA ARG A 305 -23.95 -17.81 4.69
C ARG A 305 -23.45 -16.91 3.57
N PHE A 306 -22.45 -16.10 3.87
CA PHE A 306 -21.83 -15.15 2.95
C PHE A 306 -20.41 -15.60 2.61
N GLU A 307 -20.04 -15.51 1.33
CA GLU A 307 -18.68 -15.77 0.87
C GLU A 307 -17.77 -14.55 1.09
N TYR A 308 -18.34 -13.36 0.98
CA TYR A 308 -17.64 -12.08 1.02
C TYR A 308 -18.20 -11.18 2.11
N GLY A 309 -17.32 -10.47 2.80
CA GLY A 309 -17.73 -9.49 3.81
C GLY A 309 -16.58 -9.01 4.68
N ILE A 310 -16.89 -8.09 5.57
CA ILE A 310 -15.96 -7.60 6.59
C ILE A 310 -16.56 -7.88 7.97
N SER A 311 -15.80 -8.52 8.84
CA SER A 311 -16.14 -8.75 10.24
C SER A 311 -15.20 -7.95 11.15
N PHE A 312 -15.74 -7.29 12.16
CA PHE A 312 -14.97 -6.50 13.13
C PHE A 312 -15.35 -6.85 14.59
N GLY A 313 -16.13 -7.92 14.79
CA GLY A 313 -16.63 -8.31 16.12
C GLY A 313 -17.73 -7.39 16.65
N SER A 314 -18.02 -7.46 17.95
CA SER A 314 -19.11 -6.69 18.57
C SER A 314 -18.66 -5.26 18.92
N HIS A 315 -19.25 -4.28 18.24
CA HIS A 315 -19.03 -2.85 18.48
C HIS A 315 -20.33 -2.15 18.86
N TYR A 316 -20.22 -1.11 19.71
CA TYR A 316 -21.35 -0.26 20.08
C TYR A 316 -21.78 0.66 18.93
N GLU A 317 -20.80 1.18 18.18
CA GLU A 317 -21.01 1.97 16.95
C GLU A 317 -20.07 1.42 15.86
N GLY A 318 -20.64 1.12 14.68
CA GLY A 318 -19.89 0.63 13.52
C GLY A 318 -19.85 1.69 12.43
N ILE A 319 -18.75 2.45 12.35
CA ILE A 319 -18.48 3.34 11.22
C ILE A 319 -17.48 2.67 10.30
N LEU A 320 -17.94 2.30 9.11
CA LEU A 320 -17.11 1.80 8.02
C LEU A 320 -17.29 2.76 6.83
N ARG A 321 -16.28 3.59 6.55
CA ARG A 321 -16.34 4.56 5.46
C ARG A 321 -15.36 4.21 4.36
N TYR A 322 -15.87 4.24 3.15
CA TYR A 322 -15.13 4.04 1.93
C TYR A 322 -15.11 5.33 1.13
N TRP A 323 -13.99 5.58 0.48
CA TRP A 323 -13.94 6.57 -0.58
C TRP A 323 -14.20 5.86 -1.89
N ILE A 324 -15.25 6.29 -2.58
CA ILE A 324 -15.72 5.70 -3.82
C ILE A 324 -15.54 6.73 -4.93
N ALA A 325 -14.80 6.37 -5.98
CA ALA A 325 -14.64 7.25 -7.12
C ALA A 325 -16.00 7.49 -7.83
N PRO A 326 -16.25 8.70 -8.34
CA PRO A 326 -17.50 9.00 -9.03
C PRO A 326 -17.75 8.04 -10.20
N ASN A 327 -19.00 7.59 -10.35
CA ASN A 327 -19.46 6.68 -11.40
C ASN A 327 -18.90 5.24 -11.34
N THR A 328 -18.20 4.85 -10.27
CA THR A 328 -17.77 3.46 -10.07
C THR A 328 -18.94 2.51 -9.85
N PHE A 329 -19.93 2.91 -9.06
CA PHE A 329 -21.16 2.15 -8.85
C PHE A 329 -22.33 2.83 -9.53
N ARG A 330 -23.08 2.07 -10.34
CA ARG A 330 -24.38 2.50 -10.87
C ARG A 330 -25.53 2.13 -9.92
N GLU A 331 -25.33 1.09 -9.11
CA GLU A 331 -26.29 0.53 -8.16
C GLU A 331 -25.53 -0.21 -7.05
N PHE A 332 -26.07 -0.20 -5.83
CA PHE A 332 -25.65 -1.09 -4.73
C PHE A 332 -26.62 -2.26 -4.70
N ARG A 333 -26.11 -3.48 -4.80
CA ARG A 333 -26.91 -4.71 -4.80
C ARG A 333 -26.54 -5.58 -3.61
#